data_AF-A0A1I2VRB1-F1
#
_entry.id   AF-A0A1I2VRB1-F1
#
_cell.length_a   1.000
_cell.length_b   1.000
_cell.length_c   1.000
_cell.angle_alpha   90.00
_cell.angle_beta   90.00
_cell.angle_gamma   90.00
#
_symmetry.space_group_name_H-M   'P 1'
#
loop_
_entity.id
_entity.type
_entity.pdbx_description
1 polymer ?
#
loop_
_entity_poly.entity_id
_entity_poly.type
_entity_poly.pdbx_seq_one_letter_code
_entity_poly.pdbx_strand_id
1 'polypeptide(L)' 'MTKRRIATHEECLKSFTYALKREVKDNLAAWKVLNREQAIGRRMAFSNIVFLLKKEAEKHGIPLADLGLVDYEVPNFEE' A
#
# COMPACT_ATOMS: atom_id res chain seq x y z
N MET A 1 16.88 -14.62 14.42
CA MET A 1 16.18 -14.21 13.17
C MET A 1 17.21 -13.77 12.16
N THR A 2 17.48 -14.56 11.13
CA THR A 2 18.32 -14.16 10.00
C THR A 2 17.58 -13.07 9.22
N LYS A 3 18.01 -11.81 9.37
CA LYS A 3 17.54 -10.71 8.50
C LYS A 3 17.89 -11.11 7.07
N ARG A 4 16.91 -11.53 6.26
CA ARG A 4 17.11 -11.71 4.82
C ARG A 4 17.63 -10.37 4.29
N ARG A 5 18.90 -10.32 3.88
CA ARG A 5 19.47 -9.15 3.22
C ARG A 5 18.68 -8.99 1.92
N ILE A 6 17.90 -7.92 1.83
CA ILE A 6 17.35 -7.44 0.56
C ILE A 6 18.57 -7.16 -0.31
N ALA A 7 18.80 -8.01 -1.30
CA ALA A 7 20.01 -8.01 -2.11
C ALA A 7 19.85 -7.16 -3.37
N THR A 8 18.61 -6.88 -3.79
CA THR A 8 18.31 -6.13 -5.01
C THR A 8 17.35 -4.96 -4.77
N HIS A 9 17.42 -3.95 -5.64
CA HIS A 9 16.49 -2.81 -5.62
C HIS A 9 15.03 -3.25 -5.80
N GLU A 10 14.81 -4.29 -6.61
CA GLU A 10 13.50 -4.89 -6.85
C GLU A 10 12.91 -5.54 -5.58
N GLU A 11 13.73 -6.29 -4.83
CA GLU A 11 13.31 -6.87 -3.55
C GLU A 11 12.97 -5.78 -2.52
N CYS A 12 13.67 -4.64 -2.57
CA CYS A 12 13.38 -3.49 -1.72
C CYS A 12 11.99 -2.91 -2.04
N LEU A 13 11.70 -2.69 -3.32
CA LEU A 13 10.41 -2.20 -3.79
C LEU A 13 9.29 -3.17 -3.43
N LYS A 14 9.48 -4.48 -3.64
CA LYS A 14 8.54 -5.54 -3.24
C LYS A 14 8.27 -5.55 -1.73
N SER A 15 9.32 -5.46 -0.92
CA SER A 15 9.18 -5.40 0.54
C SER A 15 8.48 -4.13 1.00
N PHE A 16 8.78 -2.99 0.38
CA PHE A 16 8.13 -1.71 0.66
C PHE A 16 6.64 -1.75 0.33
N THR A 17 6.26 -2.22 -0.86
CA THR A 17 4.85 -2.28 -1.26
C THR A 17 4.07 -3.27 -0.40
N TYR A 18 4.68 -4.38 0.01
CA TYR A 18 4.08 -5.30 0.98
C TYR A 18 3.82 -4.64 2.34
N ALA A 19 4.82 -3.95 2.90
CA ALA A 19 4.68 -3.25 4.17
C ALA A 19 3.64 -2.14 4.10
N LEU A 20 3.60 -1.37 3.01
CA LEU A 20 2.61 -0.32 2.79
C LEU A 20 1.18 -0.86 2.77
N LYS A 21 0.91 -1.95 2.05
CA LYS A 21 -0.43 -2.57 2.00
C LYS A 21 -0.89 -3.03 3.38
N ARG A 22 0.03 -3.63 4.15
CA ARG A 22 -0.24 -4.05 5.52
C ARG A 22 -0.58 -2.85 6.40
N GLU A 23 0.24 -1.80 6.36
CA GLU A 23 0.02 -0.57 7.13
C GLU A 23 -1.33 0.08 6.78
N VAL A 24 -1.67 0.17 5.50
CA VAL A 24 -2.99 0.69 5.04
C VAL A 24 -4.12 -0.11 5.69
N LYS A 25 -4.07 -1.45 5.61
CA LYS A 25 -5.11 -2.32 6.17
C LYS A 25 -5.24 -2.16 7.69
N ASP A 26 -4.12 -2.23 8.40
CA ASP A 26 -4.10 -2.20 9.87
C ASP A 26 -4.52 -0.82 10.39
N ASN A 27 -4.07 0.25 9.74
CA ASN A 27 -4.44 1.62 10.07
C ASN A 27 -5.95 1.85 9.87
N LEU A 28 -6.49 1.47 8.71
CA LEU A 28 -7.92 1.65 8.44
C LEU A 28 -8.79 0.80 9.38
N ALA A 29 -8.38 -0.42 9.73
CA ALA A 29 -9.09 -1.25 10.68
C ALA A 29 -9.13 -0.61 12.08
N ALA A 30 -8.00 -0.10 12.57
CA ALA A 30 -7.93 0.58 13.86
C ALA A 30 -8.81 1.85 13.89
N TRP A 31 -8.73 2.68 12.85
CA TRP A 31 -9.50 3.92 12.79
C TRP A 31 -11.00 3.69 12.56
N LYS A 32 -11.42 2.62 11.88
CA LYS A 32 -12.85 2.25 11.76
C LYS A 32 -13.51 2.09 13.13
N VAL A 33 -12.77 1.54 14.11
CA VAL A 33 -13.26 1.33 15.49
C VAL A 33 -13.21 2.63 16.31
N LEU A 34 -12.18 3.46 16.11
CA LEU A 34 -11.95 4.66 16.91
C LEU A 34 -12.79 5.87 16.45
N ASN A 35 -12.80 6.15 15.14
CA ASN A 35 -13.49 7.29 14.54
C ASN A 35 -13.70 7.07 13.03
N ARG A 36 -14.96 6.84 12.65
CA ARG A 36 -15.35 6.56 11.26
C ARG A 36 -15.06 7.71 10.30
N GLU A 37 -15.23 8.95 10.70
CA GLU A 37 -14.99 10.13 9.85
C GLU A 37 -13.49 10.26 9.52
N GLN A 38 -12.63 10.10 10.54
CA GLN A 38 -11.18 10.07 10.36
C GLN A 38 -10.74 8.87 9.52
N ALA A 39 -11.40 7.72 9.64
CA ALA A 39 -11.13 6.56 8.79
C ALA A 39 -11.39 6.89 7.30
N ILE A 40 -12.50 7.58 6.98
CA ILE A 40 -12.81 8.04 5.61
C ILE A 40 -11.71 8.97 5.07
N GLY A 41 -11.31 9.97 5.86
CA GLY A 41 -10.22 10.88 5.48
C GLY A 41 -8.91 10.14 5.20
N ARG A 42 -8.55 9.19 6.07
CA ARG A 42 -7.34 8.35 5.91
C ARG A 42 -7.40 7.45 4.69
N ARG A 43 -8.56 6.85 4.40
CA ARG A 43 -8.74 6.05 3.18
C ARG A 43 -8.45 6.88 1.94
N MET A 44 -9.01 8.09 1.85
CA MET A 44 -8.74 8.98 0.70
C MET A 44 -7.25 9.32 0.58
N ALA A 45 -6.58 9.60 1.70
CA ALA A 45 -5.14 9.86 1.71
C ALA A 45 -4.34 8.65 1.21
N PHE A 46 -4.67 7.44 1.69
CA PHE A 46 -4.02 6.21 1.21
C PHE A 46 -4.33 5.92 -0.26
N SER A 47 -5.54 6.20 -0.74
CA SER A 47 -5.89 6.04 -2.17
C SER A 47 -5.02 6.95 -3.04
N ASN A 48 -4.78 8.19 -2.61
CA ASN A 48 -3.88 9.10 -3.32
C ASN A 48 -2.43 8.59 -3.32
N ILE A 49 -1.94 8.08 -2.19
CA ILE A 49 -0.58 7.50 -2.10
C ILE A 49 -0.44 6.29 -3.05
N VAL A 50 -1.42 5.38 -3.04
CA VAL A 50 -1.42 4.19 -3.91
C VAL A 50 -1.49 4.59 -5.38
N PHE A 51 -2.33 5.57 -5.73
CA PHE A 51 -2.42 6.10 -7.08
C PHE A 51 -1.09 6.69 -7.57
N LEU A 52 -0.45 7.54 -6.76
CA LEU A 52 0.84 8.13 -7.10
C LEU A 52 1.93 7.06 -7.24
N LEU A 53 1.91 6.04 -6.38
CA LEU A 53 2.84 4.92 -6.46
C LEU A 53 2.67 4.12 -7.77
N LYS A 54 1.43 3.82 -8.17
CA LYS A 54 1.16 3.14 -9.46
C LYS A 54 1.68 3.99 -10.63
N LYS A 55 1.36 5.28 -10.63
CA LYS A 55 1.79 6.22 -11.68
C LYS A 55 3.30 6.33 -11.81
N GLU A 56 4.02 6.43 -10.69
CA GLU A 56 5.50 6.48 -10.72
C GLU A 56 6.11 5.14 -11.13
N ALA A 57 5.55 4.00 -10.69
CA ALA A 57 5.99 2.70 -11.15
C ALA A 57 5.87 2.55 -12.67
N GLU A 58 4.72 2.92 -13.24
CA GLU A 58 4.49 2.92 -14.69
C GLU A 58 5.47 3.83 -15.44
N LYS A 59 5.67 5.07 -14.94
CA LYS A 59 6.60 6.05 -15.52
C LYS A 59 8.05 5.55 -15.56
N HIS A 60 8.45 4.74 -14.59
CA HIS A 60 9.78 4.15 -14.51
C HIS A 60 9.86 2.74 -15.12
N GLY A 61 8.82 2.27 -15.79
CA GLY A 61 8.80 0.96 -16.44
C GLY A 61 8.81 -0.22 -15.46
N ILE A 62 8.40 -0.01 -14.21
CA ILE A 62 8.31 -1.04 -13.18
C ILE A 62 6.94 -1.71 -13.31
N PRO A 63 6.86 -3.02 -13.61
CA PRO A 63 5.58 -3.71 -13.74
C PRO A 63 4.80 -3.69 -12.42
N LEU A 64 3.54 -3.25 -12.47
CA LEU A 64 2.67 -3.26 -11.29
C LEU A 64 2.47 -4.68 -10.72
N ALA A 65 2.54 -5.71 -11.57
CA ALA A 65 2.48 -7.11 -11.16
C ALA A 65 3.60 -7.48 -10.18
N ASP A 66 4.82 -6.98 -10.42
CA ASP A 66 5.97 -7.22 -9.54
C ASP A 66 5.76 -6.60 -8.15
N LEU A 67 5.04 -5.47 -8.10
CA LEU A 67 4.67 -4.79 -6.86
C LEU A 67 3.36 -5.34 -6.26
N GLY A 68 2.69 -6.27 -6.94
CA GLY A 68 1.35 -6.77 -6.62
C GLY A 68 0.29 -5.66 -6.60
N LEU A 69 0.47 -4.60 -7.38
CA LEU A 69 -0.37 -3.40 -7.38
C LEU A 69 -1.42 -3.38 -8.51
N VAL A 70 -1.44 -4.37 -9.40
CA VAL A 70 -2.38 -4.44 -10.55
C VAL A 70 -3.81 -4.18 -10.08
N ASP A 71 -4.34 -5.09 -9.26
CA ASP A 71 -5.72 -5.05 -8.77
C ASP A 71 -5.82 -4.52 -7.32
N TYR A 72 -4.72 -3.99 -6.78
CA TYR A 72 -4.75 -3.48 -5.41
C TYR A 72 -5.51 -2.17 -5.34
N GLU A 73 -6.57 -2.17 -4.55
CA GLU A 73 -7.32 -0.99 -4.16
C GLU A 73 -7.30 -0.83 -2.64
N VAL A 74 -7.38 0.41 -2.17
CA VAL A 74 -7.49 0.68 -0.74
C VAL A 74 -8.85 0.18 -0.26
N PRO A 75 -8.88 -0.69 0.78
CA PRO A 75 -10.12 -1.27 1.27
C PRO A 75 -11.20 -0.22 1.53
N ASN A 76 -12.40 -0.51 1.06
CA ASN A 76 -13.55 0.33 1.33
C ASN A 76 -14.15 0.00 2.70
N PHE A 77 -14.94 0.91 3.26
CA PHE A 77 -15.60 0.68 4.55
C PHE A 77 -16.98 0.02 4.41
N GLU A 78 -17.41 -0.27 3.18
CA GLU A 78 -18.67 -0.94 2.87
C GLU A 78 -18.52 -2.44 3.13
N GLU A 79 -18.59 -2.77 4.42
CA GLU A 79 -19.14 -3.97 5.06
C GLU A 79 -19.49 -3.60 6.51
#